data_AF-A0A502FAJ0-F1
#
_entry.id   AF-A0A502FAJ0-F1
#
_cell.length_a   1.000
_cell.length_b   1.000
_cell.length_c   1.000
_cell.angle_alpha   90.00
_cell.angle_beta   90.00
_cell.angle_gamma   90.00
#
_symmetry.space_group_name_H-M   'P 1'
#
loop_
_entity.id
_entity.type
_entity.pdbx_description
1 polymer ?
#
loop_
_entity_poly.entity_id
_entity_poly.type
_entity_poly.pdbx_seq_one_letter_code
_entity_poly.pdbx_strand_id
1 'polypeptide(L)'
;MTKSEIERVQAYLRRLLATERIRVVAPVRAGMSIEVAVGDEVIGTLHRDAEDGEVSYAVHLTILEEDLAPAAAPAAPGRPAAAARPAPKTTPKPRSTR
;
A
#
# COMPACT_ATOMS: atom_id res chain seq x y z
N MET A 1 -15.24 7.14 -21.90
CA MET A 1 -14.20 7.80 -21.08
C MET A 1 -12.95 7.94 -21.93
N THR A 2 -12.34 9.13 -21.94
CA THR A 2 -11.14 9.46 -22.71
C THR A 2 -9.87 9.12 -21.92
N LYS A 3 -8.73 8.97 -22.60
CA LYS A 3 -7.43 8.71 -21.95
C LYS A 3 -7.07 9.77 -20.91
N SER A 4 -7.36 11.05 -21.20
CA SER A 4 -7.09 12.15 -20.29
C SER A 4 -7.96 12.14 -19.02
N GLU A 5 -9.20 11.63 -19.10
CA GLU A 5 -10.04 11.41 -17.92
C GLU A 5 -9.48 10.27 -17.06
N ILE A 6 -9.01 9.18 -17.68
CA ILE A 6 -8.36 8.05 -16.99
C ILE A 6 -7.13 8.54 -16.21
N GLU A 7 -6.26 9.31 -16.84
CA GLU A 7 -5.06 9.88 -16.22
C GLU A 7 -5.40 10.81 -15.04
N ARG A 8 -6.45 11.65 -15.19
CA ARG A 8 -6.93 12.53 -14.11
C ARG A 8 -7.44 11.74 -12.91
N VAL A 9 -8.28 10.74 -13.15
CA VAL A 9 -8.84 9.89 -12.10
C VAL A 9 -7.75 9.08 -11.42
N GLN A 10 -6.80 8.52 -12.18
CA GLN A 10 -5.65 7.81 -11.63
C GLN A 10 -4.80 8.71 -10.74
N ALA A 11 -4.48 9.94 -11.18
CA ALA A 11 -3.74 10.91 -10.39
C ALA A 11 -4.48 11.29 -9.10
N TYR A 12 -5.81 11.45 -9.18
CA TYR A 12 -6.65 11.71 -8.02
C TYR A 12 -6.61 10.56 -7.01
N LEU A 13 -6.81 9.31 -7.45
CA LEU A 13 -6.77 8.14 -6.59
C LEU A 13 -5.38 7.94 -5.93
N ARG A 14 -4.30 8.16 -6.68
CA ARG A 14 -2.93 8.11 -6.15
C ARG A 14 -2.70 9.13 -5.05
N ARG A 15 -3.24 10.35 -5.21
CA ARG A 15 -3.18 11.39 -4.18
C ARG A 15 -4.04 11.06 -2.97
N LEU A 16 -5.26 10.56 -3.18
CA LEU A 16 -6.22 10.28 -2.11
C LEU A 16 -5.75 9.13 -1.21
N LEU A 17 -5.26 8.04 -1.82
CA LEU A 17 -4.80 6.84 -1.12
C LEU A 17 -3.30 6.86 -0.81
N ALA A 18 -2.61 7.99 -1.10
CA ALA A 18 -1.17 8.18 -0.93
C ALA A 18 -0.31 7.01 -1.48
N THR A 19 -0.77 6.39 -2.57
CA THR A 19 -0.19 5.15 -3.10
C THR A 19 0.02 5.26 -4.61
N GLU A 20 1.28 5.22 -5.06
CA GLU A 20 1.60 5.29 -6.50
C GLU A 20 1.32 4.00 -7.26
N ARG A 21 1.09 2.89 -6.55
CA ARG A 21 0.83 1.57 -7.12
C ARG A 21 -0.52 1.46 -7.80
N ILE A 22 -1.42 2.44 -7.61
CA ILE A 22 -2.72 2.48 -8.27
C ILE A 22 -2.53 2.71 -9.78
N ARG A 23 -3.17 1.85 -10.56
CA ARG A 23 -3.26 1.87 -12.01
C ARG A 23 -4.73 1.75 -12.40
N VAL A 24 -5.14 2.58 -13.34
CA VAL A 24 -6.49 2.51 -13.91
C VAL A 24 -6.31 1.94 -15.32
N VAL A 25 -6.81 0.73 -15.54
CA VAL A 25 -6.68 0.01 -16.81
C VAL A 25 -7.82 0.43 -17.72
N ALA A 26 -7.47 1.07 -18.83
CA ALA A 26 -8.44 1.52 -19.81
C ALA A 26 -9.22 0.33 -20.41
N PRO A 27 -10.53 0.47 -20.61
CA PRO A 27 -11.33 -0.61 -21.17
C PRO A 27 -10.91 -0.88 -22.62
N VAL A 28 -10.89 -2.17 -22.98
CA VAL A 28 -10.51 -2.63 -24.34
C VAL A 28 -11.53 -2.17 -25.40
N ARG A 29 -12.77 -1.85 -24.98
CA ARG A 29 -13.84 -1.33 -25.86
C ARG A 29 -14.49 -0.10 -25.26
N ALA A 30 -14.88 0.84 -26.13
CA ALA A 30 -15.63 2.02 -25.74
C ALA A 30 -16.98 1.62 -25.11
N GLY A 31 -17.24 2.09 -23.89
CA GLY A 31 -18.49 1.83 -23.14
C GLY A 31 -18.41 0.70 -22.12
N MET A 32 -17.28 0.00 -21.99
CA MET A 32 -17.09 -1.01 -20.95
C MET A 32 -16.55 -0.41 -19.65
N SER A 33 -16.82 -1.08 -18.53
CA SER A 33 -16.29 -0.75 -17.21
C SER A 33 -14.77 -0.67 -17.24
N ILE A 34 -14.24 0.33 -16.54
CA ILE A 34 -12.80 0.52 -16.38
C ILE A 34 -12.36 -0.28 -15.16
N GLU A 35 -11.20 -0.93 -15.20
CA GLU A 35 -10.70 -1.70 -14.06
C GLU A 35 -9.68 -0.87 -13.27
N VAL A 36 -9.75 -0.97 -11.95
CA VAL A 36 -8.80 -0.33 -11.03
C VAL A 36 -7.94 -1.42 -10.43
N ALA A 37 -6.63 -1.33 -10.68
CA ALA A 37 -5.63 -2.23 -10.17
C ALA A 37 -4.66 -1.53 -9.22
N VAL A 38 -4.14 -2.25 -8.23
CA VAL A 38 -3.05 -1.80 -7.35
C VAL A 38 -1.91 -2.79 -7.45
N GLY A 39 -0.80 -2.34 -8.01
CA GLY A 39 0.31 -3.24 -8.34
C GLY A 39 -0.11 -4.19 -9.46
N ASP A 40 -0.21 -5.47 -9.12
CA ASP A 40 -0.54 -6.56 -10.02
C ASP A 40 -1.97 -7.10 -9.79
N GLU A 41 -2.73 -6.51 -8.87
CA GLU A 41 -4.05 -7.00 -8.44
C GLU A 41 -5.18 -6.04 -8.82
N VAL A 42 -6.31 -6.56 -9.30
CA VAL A 42 -7.50 -5.76 -9.62
C VAL A 42 -8.37 -5.67 -8.38
N ILE A 43 -8.54 -4.45 -7.86
CA ILE A 43 -9.27 -4.18 -6.61
C ILE A 43 -10.68 -3.65 -6.83
N GLY A 44 -11.05 -3.36 -8.08
CA GLY A 44 -12.36 -2.77 -8.35
C GLY A 44 -12.61 -2.35 -9.78
N THR A 45 -13.79 -1.78 -9.98
CA THR A 45 -14.21 -1.19 -11.25
C THR A 45 -14.52 0.29 -11.10
N LEU A 46 -14.46 0.98 -12.22
CA LEU A 46 -14.72 2.39 -12.33
C LEU A 46 -15.66 2.66 -13.50
N HIS A 47 -16.71 3.40 -13.20
CA HIS A 47 -17.77 3.74 -14.13
C HIS A 47 -17.83 5.25 -14.25
N ARG A 48 -17.89 5.73 -15.49
CA ARG A 48 -18.13 7.14 -15.80
C ARG A 48 -19.61 7.29 -16.07
N ASP A 49 -20.27 8.03 -15.20
CA ASP A 49 -21.62 8.50 -15.43
C ASP A 49 -21.57 9.93 -15.97
N ALA A 50 -22.40 10.22 -16.94
CA ALA A 50 -22.51 11.53 -17.57
C ALA A 50 -23.99 11.83 -17.74
N GLU A 51 -24.59 12.29 -16.64
CA GLU A 51 -26.01 12.61 -16.56
C GLU A 51 -26.16 14.14 -16.48
N ASP A 52 -27.05 14.68 -17.31
CA ASP A 52 -27.45 16.10 -17.33
C ASP A 52 -26.32 17.16 -17.29
N GLY A 53 -25.19 16.85 -17.95
CA GLY A 53 -24.04 17.76 -18.06
C GLY A 53 -23.03 17.66 -16.92
N GLU A 54 -23.27 16.83 -15.91
CA GLU A 54 -22.34 16.53 -14.83
C GLU A 54 -21.65 15.18 -15.08
N VAL A 55 -20.31 15.18 -15.03
CA VAL A 55 -19.53 13.94 -15.16
C VAL A 55 -19.18 13.43 -13.77
N SER A 56 -19.84 12.35 -13.36
CA SER A 56 -19.59 11.65 -12.12
C SER A 56 -18.75 10.39 -12.35
N TYR A 57 -17.85 10.07 -11.43
CA TYR A 57 -17.04 8.85 -11.48
C TYR A 57 -17.39 7.99 -10.29
N ALA A 58 -18.02 6.84 -10.53
CA ALA A 58 -18.33 5.84 -9.52
C ALA A 58 -17.20 4.81 -9.47
N VAL A 59 -16.61 4.62 -8.30
CA VAL A 59 -15.58 3.60 -8.06
C VAL A 59 -16.14 2.55 -7.12
N HIS A 60 -16.17 1.31 -7.58
CA HIS A 60 -16.57 0.16 -6.78
C HIS A 60 -15.33 -0.61 -6.37
N LEU A 61 -15.04 -0.62 -5.07
CA LEU A 61 -13.97 -1.43 -4.50
C LEU A 61 -14.55 -2.69 -3.89
N THR A 62 -13.95 -3.84 -4.15
CA THR A 62 -14.34 -5.10 -3.52
C THR A 62 -13.11 -5.71 -2.86
N ILE A 63 -13.22 -6.01 -1.58
CA ILE A 63 -12.16 -6.63 -0.80
C ILE A 63 -12.68 -8.02 -0.41
N LEU A 64 -11.95 -9.07 -0.77
CA LEU A 64 -12.27 -10.44 -0.40
C LEU A 64 -11.64 -10.78 0.95
N GLU A 65 -12.25 -11.70 1.70
CA GLU A 65 -11.71 -12.16 3.00
C GLU A 65 -10.33 -12.81 2.86
N GLU A 66 -10.06 -13.45 1.71
CA GLU A 66 -8.76 -14.06 1.42
C GLU A 66 -7.62 -13.05 1.21
N ASP A 67 -7.94 -11.82 0.78
CA ASP A 67 -6.97 -10.73 0.62
C ASP A 67 -6.68 -10.00 1.93
N LEU A 68 -7.56 -10.15 2.92
CA LEU A 68 -7.37 -9.58 4.25
C LEU A 68 -6.31 -10.39 4.97
N ALA A 69 -5.11 -9.81 5.11
CA ALA A 69 -4.12 -10.34 6.05
C ALA A 69 -4.81 -10.55 7.41
N PRO A 70 -4.60 -11.71 8.07
CA PRO A 70 -5.22 -11.99 9.36
C PRO A 70 -4.91 -10.82 10.27
N ALA A 71 -5.95 -10.08 10.68
CA ALA A 71 -5.85 -8.76 11.31
C ALA A 71 -4.66 -8.75 12.26
N ALA A 72 -3.54 -8.21 11.79
CA ALA A 72 -2.31 -8.30 12.54
C ALA A 72 -2.60 -7.56 13.84
N ALA A 73 -2.55 -8.29 14.95
CA ALA A 73 -2.57 -7.71 16.28
C ALA A 73 -1.72 -6.43 16.27
N PRO A 74 -2.20 -5.35 16.92
CA PRO A 74 -1.63 -4.01 16.76
C PRO A 74 -0.12 -4.10 16.86
N ALA A 75 0.55 -3.60 15.82
CA ALA A 75 2.01 -3.57 15.73
C ALA A 75 2.59 -3.22 17.11
N ALA A 76 3.26 -4.19 17.72
CA ALA A 76 3.77 -4.05 19.07
C ALA A 76 4.64 -2.78 19.14
N PRO A 77 4.38 -1.85 20.08
CA PRO A 77 5.26 -0.74 20.29
C PRO A 77 6.54 -1.28 20.95
N GLY A 78 7.64 -1.20 20.22
CA GLY A 78 8.98 -1.20 20.82
C GLY A 78 9.76 -2.50 20.66
N ARG A 79 10.87 -2.37 19.92
CA ARG A 79 12.15 -2.74 20.52
C ARG A 79 13.08 -1.54 20.39
N PRO A 80 13.43 -0.85 21.50
CA PRO A 80 14.51 0.12 21.47
C PRO A 80 15.80 -0.63 21.20
N ALA A 81 16.67 -0.04 20.38
CA ALA A 81 18.04 -0.49 20.21
C ALA A 81 18.82 -0.25 21.53
N ALA A 82 18.68 -1.16 22.50
CA ALA A 82 19.52 -1.26 23.68
C ALA A 82 20.50 -2.43 23.49
N ALA A 83 21.60 -2.18 22.78
CA ALA A 83 22.76 -3.06 22.80
C ALA A 83 23.57 -2.76 24.08
N ALA A 84 23.15 -3.38 25.18
CA ALA A 84 23.94 -3.43 26.41
C ALA A 84 25.17 -4.34 26.20
N ARG A 85 26.29 -3.88 26.75
CA ARG A 85 27.54 -4.63 26.98
C ARG A 85 27.25 -6.01 27.60
N PRO A 86 28.18 -6.96 27.43
CA PRO A 86 28.79 -7.49 28.64
C PRO A 86 30.31 -7.59 28.56
N ALA A 87 30.95 -7.19 29.66
CA ALA A 87 32.33 -7.58 29.98
C ALA A 87 32.35 -9.01 30.53
N PRO A 88 33.45 -9.75 30.35
CA PRO A 88 33.89 -10.72 31.35
C PRO A 88 35.16 -10.22 32.05
N LYS A 89 35.07 -10.08 33.38
CA LYS A 89 36.22 -9.99 34.28
C LYS A 89 36.92 -11.35 34.27
N THR A 90 38.18 -11.41 33.85
CA THR A 90 39.10 -12.47 34.29
C THR A 90 40.43 -11.82 34.70
N THR A 91 40.65 -11.85 36.00
CA THR A 91 41.92 -11.56 36.69
C THR A 91 42.97 -12.59 36.28
N PRO A 92 44.24 -12.21 36.12
CA PRO A 92 45.25 -12.92 36.90
C PRO A 92 46.37 -12.00 37.43
N LYS A 93 46.66 -12.08 38.72
CA LYS A 93 47.92 -11.70 39.40
C LYS A 93 48.00 -12.57 40.66
N PRO A 94 49.16 -12.97 41.23
CA PRO A 94 50.53 -12.53 40.99
C PRO A 94 51.53 -13.66 40.68
N ARG A 95 52.59 -13.37 39.91
CA ARG A 95 53.84 -14.12 40.05
C ARG A 95 54.98 -13.14 40.24
N SER A 96 55.29 -12.94 41.52
CA SER A 96 56.55 -12.37 41.97
C SER A 96 57.64 -13.38 41.65
N THR A 97 58.62 -13.00 40.85
CA THR A 97 59.90 -13.72 40.79
C THR A 97 60.99 -12.71 40.48
N ARG A 98 61.82 -12.50 41.51
CA ARG A 98 63.11 -11.81 41.54
C ARG A 98 63.10 -10.31 41.84
#